data_AF-I4DEF4-F1
#
_entry.id   AF-I4DEF4-F1
#
_cell.length_a   1.000
_cell.length_b   1.000
_cell.length_c   1.000
_cell.angle_alpha   90.00
_cell.angle_beta   90.00
_cell.angle_gamma   90.00
#
_symmetry.space_group_name_H-M   'P 1'
#
loop_
_entity.id
_entity.type
_entity.pdbx_description
1 polymer ?
#
loop_
_entity_poly.entity_id
_entity_poly.type
_entity_poly.pdbx_seq_one_letter_code
_entity_poly.pdbx_strand_id
1 'polypeptide(L)'
;MCRLRTAAITGAVLGLLSAGLPAARAVKDLVHQQHYHQHHSRAAAAAALHPPAAAGVSAAATSLVATQQQQTPASNPFLEPPLDAYMERFNIPLVHGSGIYVDLGSDKEVDGRQYREPGGRCPAFGKTIKLHQPKNNPSYKNDYLQNVPTKAESDAAGRPLPGGLNNNFVLTDKTPFSPMSVDKLSSCKELKAKTGLGRCAEMSYKTTASRNSSYRYPFAFDTKRQLCYFLLIPVQRLMGERYCSVDGKPAGMTWYCMEPSKSAEERTEMVYGSAYVGERPDEWEEKCPNKATKNAVFGVWKQGKCVEHKFLEGSKVEKVKREEECWELAFLNPEVASDHPVTDDENIGTVGYYFPTVGPNQPKSGGTGMNFASFYPHSECVLSSSIPTCLVPLKGAAAYTALGGLEEEEAPCSSHSFSPISSSCNPSTCMHNVISCEGGVLVSKEEECLPEDGSKCDRSNAMVIGLAAAGGILLLLTVGGIAVYRNKNKATPKQEEATRSEYVQEEAAANRKKQRQSDLAQQAEPSFWEEAEADNPDAADNTHVLVDQDY
;
A
#
# COMPACT_ATOMS: atom_id res chain seq x y z
N MET A 1 2.55 -12.86 -34.35
CA MET A 1 1.31 -12.09 -34.17
C MET A 1 1.50 -10.86 -33.27
N CYS A 2 2.72 -10.56 -32.80
CA CYS A 2 3.25 -9.20 -32.69
C CYS A 2 4.25 -8.99 -33.85
N ARG A 3 3.83 -8.37 -34.95
CA ARG A 3 4.73 -7.85 -35.99
C ARG A 3 4.00 -6.73 -36.72
N LEU A 4 4.35 -5.48 -36.44
CA LEU A 4 4.08 -4.39 -37.38
C LEU A 4 5.27 -4.26 -38.32
N ARG A 5 4.98 -4.15 -39.63
CA ARG A 5 5.95 -3.94 -40.68
C ARG A 5 6.20 -2.45 -40.84
N THR A 6 7.47 -2.11 -40.89
CA THR A 6 8.03 -0.77 -41.14
C THR A 6 7.64 -0.26 -42.53
N ALA A 7 7.26 1.03 -42.60
CA ALA A 7 7.31 1.81 -43.83
C ALA A 7 8.20 3.03 -43.56
N ALA A 8 9.41 3.01 -44.12
CA ALA A 8 10.32 4.14 -44.16
C ALA A 8 9.85 5.13 -45.24
N ILE A 9 9.84 6.42 -44.93
CA ILE A 9 9.91 7.49 -45.93
C ILE A 9 10.99 8.49 -45.51
N THR A 10 11.99 8.56 -46.36
CA THR A 10 13.09 9.53 -46.41
C THR A 10 12.64 10.93 -46.81
N GLY A 11 13.12 11.93 -46.07
CA GLY A 11 13.75 13.12 -46.63
C GLY A 11 12.89 14.37 -46.86
N ALA A 12 13.18 15.44 -46.09
CA ALA A 12 13.64 16.72 -46.63
C ALA A 12 14.13 17.65 -45.51
N VAL A 13 15.34 18.18 -45.72
CA VAL A 13 16.03 19.22 -44.93
C VAL A 13 15.70 20.59 -45.53
N LEU A 14 15.61 21.63 -44.68
CA LEU A 14 15.85 23.08 -44.83
C LEU A 14 14.78 23.83 -43.99
N GLY A 15 15.06 24.83 -43.15
CA GLY A 15 16.29 25.52 -42.76
C GLY A 15 15.98 26.76 -41.89
N LEU A 16 17.00 27.20 -41.15
CA LEU A 16 17.35 28.60 -40.77
C LEU A 16 16.53 29.39 -39.70
N LEU A 17 17.24 29.63 -38.59
CA LEU A 17 17.51 30.92 -37.91
C LEU A 17 16.33 31.74 -37.34
N SER A 18 16.36 31.99 -36.02
CA SER A 18 16.81 33.28 -35.47
C SER A 18 16.81 33.29 -33.94
N ALA A 19 17.84 33.95 -33.40
CA ALA A 19 18.11 34.16 -31.98
C ALA A 19 17.35 35.38 -31.43
N GLY A 20 17.09 35.38 -30.12
CA GLY A 20 16.61 36.58 -29.41
C GLY A 20 16.24 36.33 -27.95
N LEU A 21 17.23 36.27 -27.06
CA LEU A 21 17.05 36.56 -25.64
C LEU A 21 16.91 38.08 -25.45
N PRO A 22 16.23 38.52 -24.37
CA PRO A 22 17.03 39.12 -23.31
C PRO A 22 16.60 38.70 -21.89
N ALA A 23 17.61 38.56 -21.04
CA ALA A 23 17.49 38.51 -19.59
C ALA A 23 17.17 39.90 -19.00
N ALA A 24 16.38 39.95 -17.91
CA ALA A 24 16.71 40.65 -16.65
C ALA A 24 15.48 40.90 -15.76
N ARG A 25 15.47 40.31 -14.55
CA ARG A 25 15.08 40.86 -13.23
C ARG A 25 15.04 39.68 -12.24
N ALA A 26 16.12 39.34 -11.53
CA ALA A 26 16.77 40.04 -10.41
C ALA A 26 15.89 40.18 -9.14
N VAL A 27 16.22 39.32 -8.17
CA VAL A 27 16.36 39.58 -6.72
C VAL A 27 15.09 39.77 -5.88
N LYS A 28 14.67 38.68 -5.23
CA LYS A 28 14.34 38.61 -3.80
C LYS A 28 14.41 37.14 -3.36
N ASP A 29 14.71 36.93 -2.09
CA ASP A 29 14.80 35.62 -1.40
C ASP A 29 16.13 34.87 -1.50
N LEU A 30 17.19 35.60 -1.15
CA LEU A 30 18.50 35.05 -0.78
C LEU A 30 18.77 35.33 0.71
N VAL A 31 17.84 34.95 1.60
CA VAL A 31 18.01 35.06 3.08
C VAL A 31 17.41 33.86 3.86
N HIS A 32 16.89 32.81 3.22
CA HIS A 32 16.38 31.62 3.94
C HIS A 32 17.11 30.30 3.68
N GLN A 33 18.26 30.37 2.99
CA GLN A 33 19.03 29.18 2.57
C GLN A 33 20.32 28.96 3.38
N GLN A 34 20.44 29.57 4.56
CA GLN A 34 21.67 29.48 5.39
C GLN A 34 21.51 28.67 6.69
N HIS A 35 20.33 28.10 6.95
CA HIS A 35 20.09 27.22 8.10
C HIS A 35 19.92 25.72 7.76
N TYR A 36 19.99 25.34 6.48
CA TYR A 36 19.72 23.96 6.03
C TYR A 36 20.98 23.14 5.65
N HIS A 37 22.18 23.73 5.65
CA HIS A 37 23.40 23.06 5.20
C HIS A 37 24.40 22.63 6.28
N GLN A 38 24.05 22.69 7.58
CA GLN A 38 24.99 22.34 8.65
C GLN A 38 24.84 20.93 9.25
N HIS A 39 23.93 20.09 8.72
CA HIS A 39 23.73 18.71 9.22
C HIS A 39 24.08 17.57 8.25
N HIS A 40 24.55 17.86 7.03
CA HIS A 40 25.01 16.84 6.08
C HIS A 40 26.45 17.05 5.64
N SER A 41 27.41 16.81 6.55
CA SER A 41 28.85 16.70 6.20
C SER A 41 29.63 15.80 7.16
N ARG A 42 29.00 14.76 7.72
CA ARG A 42 29.68 13.71 8.53
C ARG A 42 29.08 12.33 8.27
N ALA A 43 29.14 11.85 7.05
CA ALA A 43 28.89 10.44 6.71
C ALA A 43 29.43 10.07 5.32
N ALA A 44 30.65 10.51 4.97
CA ALA A 44 31.32 10.08 3.74
C ALA A 44 32.83 10.31 3.83
N ALA A 45 33.52 9.58 4.72
CA ALA A 45 34.97 9.43 4.68
C ALA A 45 35.43 8.33 5.66
N ALA A 46 35.23 7.05 5.31
CA ALA A 46 35.92 5.93 5.96
C ALA A 46 35.91 4.69 5.05
N ALA A 47 36.54 4.79 3.88
CA ALA A 47 36.88 3.63 3.07
C ALA A 47 38.18 3.91 2.32
N ALA A 48 39.31 3.67 2.99
CA ALA A 48 40.60 3.27 2.43
C ALA A 48 41.67 3.44 3.50
N LEU A 49 42.38 2.36 3.83
CA LEU A 49 43.85 2.27 3.92
C LEU A 49 44.26 1.06 4.77
N HIS A 50 44.96 0.11 4.14
CA HIS A 50 45.82 -0.87 4.80
C HIS A 50 47.13 -0.21 5.25
N PRO A 51 47.80 -0.68 6.33
CA PRO A 51 49.09 -0.17 6.77
C PRO A 51 50.27 -1.02 6.27
N PRO A 52 51.50 -0.48 6.27
CA PRO A 52 52.69 -1.29 6.51
C PRO A 52 53.39 -0.94 7.83
N ALA A 53 54.14 -1.93 8.31
CA ALA A 53 54.81 -2.03 9.60
C ALA A 53 56.00 -1.06 9.81
N ALA A 54 56.28 -0.71 11.08
CA ALA A 54 57.50 -1.11 11.83
C ALA A 54 57.83 -0.19 13.04
N ALA A 55 58.38 -0.84 14.07
CA ALA A 55 59.32 -0.37 15.10
C ALA A 55 58.82 0.41 16.35
N GLY A 56 58.78 -0.33 17.48
CA GLY A 56 59.54 -0.07 18.72
C GLY A 56 59.12 1.08 19.65
N VAL A 57 58.74 0.77 20.90
CA VAL A 57 59.60 0.76 22.10
C VAL A 57 58.71 0.46 23.33
N SER A 58 59.27 -0.33 24.25
CA SER A 58 58.74 -0.84 25.51
C SER A 58 58.45 0.25 26.56
N ALA A 59 57.36 0.10 27.32
CA ALA A 59 57.34 0.39 28.76
C ALA A 59 56.09 -0.23 29.42
N ALA A 60 56.33 -1.04 30.44
CA ALA A 60 55.33 -1.68 31.26
C ALA A 60 54.55 -0.68 32.12
N ALA A 61 53.23 -0.83 32.17
CA ALA A 61 52.41 -0.36 33.27
C ALA A 61 51.27 -1.36 33.50
N THR A 62 51.42 -2.12 34.58
CA THR A 62 50.38 -2.95 35.19
C THR A 62 49.25 -2.06 35.69
N SER A 63 48.07 -2.18 35.09
CA SER A 63 46.82 -1.73 35.70
C SER A 63 45.74 -2.78 35.46
N LEU A 64 45.31 -3.42 36.55
CA LEU A 64 44.09 -4.20 36.65
C LEU A 64 42.91 -3.33 36.20
N VAL A 65 42.44 -3.53 34.97
CA VAL A 65 41.14 -3.04 34.52
C VAL A 65 40.26 -4.26 34.41
N ALA A 66 39.25 -4.30 35.28
CA ALA A 66 38.16 -5.26 35.22
C ALA A 66 37.63 -5.28 33.78
N THR A 67 37.62 -6.45 33.17
CA THR A 67 36.86 -6.74 31.97
C THR A 67 35.38 -6.55 32.30
N GLN A 68 34.89 -5.31 32.21
CA GLN A 68 33.51 -5.11 31.78
C GLN A 68 33.47 -5.68 30.37
N GLN A 69 32.93 -6.89 30.26
CA GLN A 69 32.34 -7.34 29.01
C GLN A 69 31.31 -6.27 28.64
N GLN A 70 31.70 -5.33 27.77
CA GLN A 70 30.74 -4.64 26.93
C GLN A 70 30.04 -5.75 26.16
N GLN A 71 28.89 -6.17 26.66
CA GLN A 71 27.93 -6.94 25.88
C GLN A 71 27.66 -6.08 24.65
N THR A 72 28.26 -6.47 23.53
CA THR A 72 27.76 -6.06 22.21
C THR A 72 26.25 -6.25 22.25
N PRO A 73 25.45 -5.22 21.90
CA PRO A 73 24.00 -5.39 21.83
C PRO A 73 23.71 -6.65 21.03
N ALA A 74 22.92 -7.57 21.59
CA ALA A 74 22.62 -8.83 20.92
C ALA A 74 22.14 -8.53 19.49
N SER A 75 22.86 -9.07 18.50
CA SER A 75 22.50 -8.92 17.08
C SER A 75 21.06 -9.36 16.88
N ASN A 76 20.33 -8.69 15.99
CA ASN A 76 18.95 -9.04 15.69
C ASN A 76 18.93 -10.29 14.78
N PRO A 77 18.56 -11.49 15.27
CA PRO A 77 18.61 -12.70 14.45
C PRO A 77 17.55 -12.73 13.35
N PHE A 78 16.57 -11.82 13.37
CA PHE A 78 15.59 -11.64 12.29
C PHE A 78 16.17 -10.89 11.07
N LEU A 79 17.37 -10.31 11.21
CA LEU A 79 18.11 -9.67 10.12
C LEU A 79 19.31 -10.52 9.67
N GLU A 80 19.27 -11.81 9.98
CA GLU A 80 20.22 -12.81 9.50
C GLU A 80 19.52 -13.80 8.55
N PRO A 81 20.22 -14.39 7.58
CA PRO A 81 19.62 -15.37 6.68
C PRO A 81 19.02 -16.60 7.39
N PRO A 82 17.84 -17.10 6.96
CA PRO A 82 17.03 -16.64 5.82
C PRO A 82 15.97 -15.58 6.16
N LEU A 83 15.90 -15.10 7.41
CA LEU A 83 14.85 -14.19 7.87
C LEU A 83 15.06 -12.77 7.38
N ASP A 84 16.29 -12.35 7.11
CA ASP A 84 16.63 -11.02 6.60
C ASP A 84 15.82 -10.67 5.34
N ALA A 85 15.82 -11.54 4.33
CA ALA A 85 15.08 -11.36 3.09
C ALA A 85 13.56 -11.40 3.31
N TYR A 86 13.09 -12.20 4.27
CA TYR A 86 11.68 -12.24 4.64
C TYR A 86 11.24 -10.93 5.31
N MET A 87 12.05 -10.41 6.24
CA MET A 87 11.75 -9.18 6.97
C MET A 87 11.87 -7.93 6.11
N GLU A 88 12.78 -7.91 5.13
CA GLU A 88 12.94 -6.79 4.20
C GLU A 88 11.64 -6.50 3.42
N ARG A 89 10.83 -7.52 3.12
CA ARG A 89 9.51 -7.37 2.46
C ARG A 89 8.58 -6.42 3.19
N PHE A 90 8.69 -6.34 4.52
CA PHE A 90 7.83 -5.49 5.34
C PHE A 90 8.37 -4.06 5.48
N ASN A 91 9.54 -3.74 4.92
CA ASN A 91 10.01 -2.36 4.83
C ASN A 91 9.31 -1.64 3.66
N ILE A 92 8.01 -1.38 3.82
CA ILE A 92 7.13 -0.80 2.80
C ILE A 92 7.67 0.50 2.19
N PRO A 93 8.23 1.46 2.97
CA PRO A 93 8.86 2.64 2.38
C PRO A 93 10.02 2.31 1.43
N LEU A 94 10.78 1.25 1.71
CA LEU A 94 11.88 0.79 0.87
C LEU A 94 11.38 0.02 -0.36
N VAL A 95 10.50 -0.96 -0.17
CA VAL A 95 10.13 -1.91 -1.24
C VAL A 95 9.00 -1.41 -2.13
N HIS A 96 8.06 -0.62 -1.60
CA HIS A 96 6.93 -0.08 -2.34
C HIS A 96 7.11 1.39 -2.70
N GLY A 97 7.54 2.22 -1.74
CA GLY A 97 8.00 3.61 -1.98
C GLY A 97 6.95 4.63 -2.42
N SER A 98 5.65 4.35 -2.24
CA SER A 98 4.54 5.24 -2.62
C SER A 98 3.33 5.09 -1.69
N GLY A 99 2.27 5.86 -1.89
CA GLY A 99 1.01 5.68 -1.17
C GLY A 99 0.33 4.35 -1.50
N ILE A 100 -0.40 3.78 -0.53
CA ILE A 100 -1.05 2.47 -0.65
C ILE A 100 -2.55 2.64 -0.84
N TYR A 101 -3.20 3.43 0.03
CA TYR A 101 -4.63 3.72 -0.09
C TYR A 101 -4.91 4.50 -1.37
N VAL A 102 -4.29 5.67 -1.52
CA VAL A 102 -4.15 6.40 -2.79
C VAL A 102 -2.69 6.45 -3.17
N ASP A 103 -2.35 5.88 -4.33
CA ASP A 103 -0.99 5.86 -4.90
C ASP A 103 -0.87 6.91 -6.00
N LEU A 104 -0.14 8.00 -5.75
CA LEU A 104 0.13 9.08 -6.68
C LEU A 104 1.53 9.68 -6.40
N GLY A 105 2.50 8.82 -6.08
CA GLY A 105 3.84 9.22 -5.62
C GLY A 105 4.76 9.75 -6.73
N SER A 106 4.42 9.52 -7.99
CA SER A 106 5.18 9.99 -9.16
C SER A 106 4.48 11.17 -9.84
N ASP A 107 5.24 11.93 -10.63
CA ASP A 107 4.71 12.95 -11.53
C ASP A 107 5.26 12.71 -12.94
N LYS A 108 4.46 13.02 -13.96
CA LYS A 108 4.77 12.85 -15.38
C LYS A 108 4.16 13.94 -16.23
N GLU A 109 4.88 14.30 -17.28
CA GLU A 109 4.37 15.20 -18.30
C GLU A 109 3.53 14.44 -19.33
N VAL A 110 2.37 15.00 -19.67
CA VAL A 110 1.56 14.61 -20.81
C VAL A 110 1.23 15.89 -21.56
N ASP A 111 1.69 15.99 -22.81
CA ASP A 111 1.40 17.09 -23.73
C ASP A 111 1.62 18.50 -23.12
N GLY A 112 2.75 18.68 -22.42
CA GLY A 112 3.15 19.95 -21.81
C GLY A 112 2.49 20.27 -20.45
N ARG A 113 1.67 19.36 -19.90
CA ARG A 113 1.07 19.49 -18.56
C ARG A 113 1.56 18.39 -17.63
N GLN A 114 1.78 18.74 -16.36
CA GLN A 114 2.25 17.82 -15.33
C GLN A 114 1.07 17.17 -14.61
N TYR A 115 1.09 15.85 -14.53
CA TYR A 115 0.09 15.02 -13.87
C TYR A 115 0.75 14.09 -12.85
N ARG A 116 0.01 13.77 -11.80
CA ARG A 116 0.40 12.76 -10.84
C ARG A 116 0.16 11.38 -11.41
N GLU A 117 1.04 10.46 -11.07
CA GLU A 117 1.06 9.10 -11.58
C GLU A 117 1.24 8.12 -10.40
N PRO A 118 0.51 6.99 -10.37
CA PRO A 118 0.79 5.91 -9.44
C PRO A 118 2.25 5.43 -9.57
N GLY A 119 2.95 5.31 -8.45
CA GLY A 119 4.40 5.06 -8.41
C GLY A 119 4.82 3.82 -7.62
N GLY A 120 3.88 3.16 -6.94
CA GLY A 120 4.16 2.06 -6.04
C GLY A 120 4.73 0.82 -6.72
N ARG A 121 5.81 0.25 -6.17
CA ARG A 121 6.53 -0.89 -6.76
C ARG A 121 6.01 -2.26 -6.33
N CYS A 122 5.11 -2.30 -5.36
CA CYS A 122 4.45 -3.52 -4.89
C CYS A 122 2.95 -3.52 -5.27
N PRO A 123 2.41 -4.68 -5.67
CA PRO A 123 0.97 -4.87 -5.84
C PRO A 123 0.21 -4.77 -4.51
N ALA A 124 -1.02 -4.26 -4.56
CA ALA A 124 -1.95 -4.17 -3.44
C ALA A 124 -3.08 -5.21 -3.62
N PHE A 125 -2.98 -6.32 -2.90
CA PHE A 125 -3.95 -7.42 -2.93
C PHE A 125 -5.25 -7.05 -2.22
N GLY A 126 -6.38 -7.39 -2.81
CA GLY A 126 -7.73 -7.06 -2.37
C GLY A 126 -8.13 -5.59 -2.54
N LYS A 127 -7.25 -4.73 -3.06
CA LYS A 127 -7.59 -3.33 -3.33
C LYS A 127 -8.52 -3.24 -4.54
N THR A 128 -9.65 -2.57 -4.36
CA THR A 128 -10.60 -2.21 -5.41
C THR A 128 -10.96 -0.72 -5.31
N ILE A 129 -11.69 -0.20 -6.29
CA ILE A 129 -12.29 1.14 -6.22
C ILE A 129 -13.81 0.99 -6.10
N LYS A 130 -14.36 1.49 -5.00
CA LYS A 130 -15.80 1.55 -4.77
C LYS A 130 -16.36 2.77 -5.49
N LEU A 131 -17.36 2.56 -6.34
CA LEU A 131 -18.07 3.63 -7.02
C LEU A 131 -19.39 3.91 -6.30
N HIS A 132 -19.77 5.20 -6.24
CA HIS A 132 -21.02 5.65 -5.61
C HIS A 132 -22.01 6.16 -6.66
N GLN A 133 -22.18 5.44 -7.76
CA GLN A 133 -23.16 5.76 -8.81
C GLN A 133 -24.60 5.48 -8.35
N PRO A 134 -25.63 6.04 -9.02
CA PRO A 134 -27.02 5.75 -8.73
C PRO A 134 -27.34 4.24 -8.68
N LYS A 135 -27.88 3.74 -7.56
CA LYS A 135 -28.12 2.30 -7.33
C LYS A 135 -29.33 1.76 -8.07
N ASN A 136 -30.35 2.60 -8.27
CA ASN A 136 -31.63 2.20 -8.85
C ASN A 136 -31.79 2.63 -10.31
N ASN A 137 -30.68 2.70 -11.05
CA ASN A 137 -30.67 3.07 -12.46
C ASN A 137 -29.86 2.03 -13.27
N PRO A 138 -30.48 1.37 -14.27
CA PRO A 138 -29.86 0.26 -15.00
C PRO A 138 -28.63 0.66 -15.83
N SER A 139 -28.45 1.95 -16.12
CA SER A 139 -27.29 2.51 -16.82
C SER A 139 -26.01 2.48 -15.98
N TYR A 140 -26.11 2.26 -14.67
CA TYR A 140 -24.97 2.25 -13.76
C TYR A 140 -24.76 0.85 -13.19
N LYS A 141 -23.53 0.35 -13.28
CA LYS A 141 -23.16 -0.99 -12.80
C LYS A 141 -22.45 -0.95 -11.45
N ASN A 142 -22.00 0.22 -11.00
CA ASN A 142 -21.22 0.38 -9.77
C ASN A 142 -20.00 -0.55 -9.72
N ASP A 143 -19.31 -0.69 -10.86
CA ASP A 143 -18.14 -1.54 -11.02
C ASP A 143 -17.04 -0.78 -11.74
N TYR A 144 -15.91 -0.55 -11.05
CA TYR A 144 -14.78 0.19 -11.61
C TYR A 144 -14.08 -0.52 -12.78
N LEU A 145 -14.30 -1.83 -12.96
CA LEU A 145 -13.76 -2.60 -14.08
C LEU A 145 -14.56 -2.40 -15.38
N GLN A 146 -15.70 -1.71 -15.32
CA GLN A 146 -16.40 -1.31 -16.53
C GLN A 146 -15.57 -0.30 -17.32
N ASN A 147 -15.75 -0.31 -18.63
CA ASN A 147 -15.12 0.63 -19.53
C ASN A 147 -15.49 2.07 -19.15
N VAL A 148 -14.56 2.99 -19.37
CA VAL A 148 -14.90 4.40 -19.46
C VAL A 148 -15.99 4.59 -20.52
N PRO A 149 -16.99 5.45 -20.26
CA PRO A 149 -18.13 5.57 -21.14
C PRO A 149 -17.75 6.25 -22.46
N THR A 150 -18.41 5.85 -23.54
CA THR A 150 -18.41 6.60 -24.79
C THR A 150 -19.28 7.86 -24.68
N LYS A 151 -19.12 8.81 -25.62
CA LYS A 151 -19.98 10.01 -25.69
C LYS A 151 -21.47 9.64 -25.74
N ALA A 152 -21.82 8.68 -26.59
CA ALA A 152 -23.21 8.22 -26.75
C ALA A 152 -23.79 7.62 -25.45
N GLU A 153 -22.99 6.84 -24.70
CA GLU A 153 -23.43 6.27 -23.42
C GLU A 153 -23.59 7.36 -22.36
N SER A 154 -22.66 8.32 -22.32
CA SER A 154 -22.74 9.49 -21.44
C SER A 154 -23.99 10.32 -21.72
N ASP A 155 -24.25 10.64 -22.99
CA ASP A 155 -25.41 11.45 -23.40
C ASP A 155 -26.74 10.74 -23.08
N ALA A 156 -26.78 9.42 -23.22
CA ALA A 156 -27.97 8.62 -22.90
C ALA A 156 -28.23 8.48 -21.39
N ALA A 157 -27.17 8.35 -20.58
CA ALA A 157 -27.30 8.17 -19.13
C ALA A 157 -27.49 9.50 -18.37
N GLY A 158 -26.94 10.59 -18.91
CA GLY A 158 -26.93 11.90 -18.27
C GLY A 158 -25.84 11.99 -17.21
N ARG A 159 -26.18 12.54 -16.04
CA ARG A 159 -25.24 12.83 -14.94
C ARG A 159 -25.60 12.05 -13.68
N PRO A 160 -24.63 11.50 -12.94
CA PRO A 160 -23.18 11.48 -13.23
C PRO A 160 -22.83 10.57 -14.42
N LEU A 161 -21.56 10.56 -14.85
CA LEU A 161 -21.10 9.68 -15.94
C LEU A 161 -21.39 8.20 -15.64
N PRO A 162 -21.81 7.39 -16.64
CA PRO A 162 -21.91 5.94 -16.49
C PRO A 162 -20.52 5.28 -16.64
N GLY A 163 -20.48 3.95 -16.66
CA GLY A 163 -19.24 3.19 -16.89
C GLY A 163 -18.35 3.09 -15.64
N GLY A 164 -17.08 2.78 -15.87
CA GLY A 164 -16.06 2.61 -14.84
C GLY A 164 -14.74 3.26 -15.23
N LEU A 165 -13.63 2.65 -14.83
CA LEU A 165 -12.28 3.19 -14.99
C LEU A 165 -11.45 2.44 -16.06
N ASN A 166 -11.98 1.33 -16.59
CA ASN A 166 -11.24 0.48 -17.53
C ASN A 166 -11.06 1.16 -18.88
N ASN A 167 -9.88 0.95 -19.48
CA ASN A 167 -9.57 1.48 -20.79
C ASN A 167 -10.45 0.83 -21.88
N ASN A 168 -11.09 1.67 -22.70
CA ASN A 168 -11.99 1.23 -23.77
C ASN A 168 -11.34 1.27 -25.18
N PHE A 169 -10.04 1.51 -25.26
CA PHE A 169 -9.31 1.54 -26.52
C PHE A 169 -9.35 0.19 -27.23
N VAL A 170 -9.26 0.24 -28.55
CA VAL A 170 -9.21 -0.93 -29.42
C VAL A 170 -7.86 -1.01 -30.11
N LEU A 171 -7.35 -2.22 -30.24
CA LEU A 171 -6.16 -2.52 -31.01
C LEU A 171 -6.47 -2.39 -32.52
N THR A 172 -5.41 -2.38 -33.35
CA THR A 172 -5.54 -2.28 -34.81
C THR A 172 -6.35 -3.43 -35.44
N ASP A 173 -6.41 -4.58 -34.77
CA ASP A 173 -7.24 -5.73 -35.17
C ASP A 173 -8.69 -5.64 -34.65
N LYS A 174 -9.09 -4.49 -34.09
CA LYS A 174 -10.39 -4.19 -33.49
C LYS A 174 -10.70 -4.99 -32.22
N THR A 175 -9.73 -5.69 -31.65
CA THR A 175 -9.90 -6.33 -30.34
C THR A 175 -9.77 -5.31 -29.21
N PRO A 176 -10.48 -5.47 -28.09
CA PRO A 176 -10.32 -4.58 -26.95
C PRO A 176 -8.89 -4.61 -26.42
N PHE A 177 -8.32 -3.44 -26.13
CA PHE A 177 -7.05 -3.33 -25.43
C PHE A 177 -7.17 -3.79 -23.97
N SER A 178 -8.32 -3.56 -23.33
CA SER A 178 -8.56 -3.97 -21.95
C SER A 178 -9.99 -4.47 -21.75
N PRO A 179 -10.23 -5.54 -20.97
CA PRO A 179 -9.22 -6.40 -20.34
C PRO A 179 -8.53 -7.34 -21.32
N MET A 180 -7.32 -7.77 -20.99
CA MET A 180 -6.60 -8.86 -21.66
C MET A 180 -6.54 -10.11 -20.78
N SER A 181 -6.72 -11.30 -21.38
CA SER A 181 -6.46 -12.54 -20.67
C SER A 181 -4.96 -12.82 -20.52
N VAL A 182 -4.59 -13.58 -19.49
CA VAL A 182 -3.20 -14.06 -19.33
C VAL A 182 -2.74 -14.87 -20.54
N ASP A 183 -3.62 -15.62 -21.20
CA ASP A 183 -3.30 -16.34 -22.45
C ASP A 183 -2.90 -15.38 -23.58
N LYS A 184 -3.64 -14.27 -23.71
CA LYS A 184 -3.31 -13.23 -24.70
C LYS A 184 -1.98 -12.57 -24.36
N LEU A 185 -1.76 -12.20 -23.10
CA LEU A 185 -0.48 -11.64 -22.64
C LEU A 185 0.68 -12.62 -22.86
N SER A 186 0.47 -13.91 -22.61
CA SER A 186 1.49 -14.95 -22.82
C SER A 186 1.85 -15.16 -24.30
N SER A 187 0.97 -14.73 -25.22
CA SER A 187 1.26 -14.75 -26.65
C SER A 187 2.14 -13.58 -27.13
N CYS A 188 2.29 -12.54 -26.31
CA CYS A 188 3.17 -11.40 -26.58
C CYS A 188 4.62 -11.77 -26.26
N LYS A 189 5.47 -11.84 -27.29
CA LYS A 189 6.87 -12.28 -27.16
C LYS A 189 7.75 -11.25 -26.45
N GLU A 190 7.28 -10.02 -26.38
CA GLU A 190 7.96 -8.88 -25.81
C GLU A 190 7.86 -8.85 -24.27
N LEU A 191 6.93 -9.62 -23.70
CA LEU A 191 6.78 -9.78 -22.25
C LEU A 191 7.72 -10.88 -21.77
N LYS A 192 8.52 -10.57 -20.76
CA LYS A 192 9.51 -11.47 -20.15
C LYS A 192 9.04 -12.06 -18.83
N ALA A 193 7.99 -11.48 -18.23
CA ALA A 193 7.44 -11.93 -16.97
C ALA A 193 6.97 -13.40 -17.03
N LYS A 194 7.14 -14.10 -15.92
CA LYS A 194 6.78 -15.51 -15.76
C LYS A 194 5.37 -15.68 -15.22
N THR A 195 4.94 -14.79 -14.34
CA THR A 195 3.63 -14.83 -13.69
C THR A 195 2.55 -14.12 -14.49
N GLY A 196 1.27 -14.47 -14.27
CA GLY A 196 0.14 -13.74 -14.87
C GLY A 196 0.08 -12.27 -14.42
N LEU A 197 0.27 -12.04 -13.11
CA LEU A 197 0.34 -10.70 -12.53
C LEU A 197 1.53 -9.91 -13.08
N GLY A 198 2.71 -10.53 -13.17
CA GLY A 198 3.88 -9.90 -13.74
C GLY A 198 3.72 -9.52 -15.20
N ARG A 199 3.10 -10.38 -16.02
CA ARG A 199 2.78 -10.05 -17.41
C ARG A 199 1.79 -8.89 -17.51
N CYS A 200 0.79 -8.85 -16.63
CA CYS A 200 -0.15 -7.74 -16.54
C CYS A 200 0.57 -6.42 -16.23
N ALA A 201 1.42 -6.43 -15.19
CA ALA A 201 2.21 -5.29 -14.79
C ALA A 201 3.21 -4.85 -15.88
N GLU A 202 3.91 -5.78 -16.52
CA GLU A 202 4.87 -5.48 -17.60
C GLU A 202 4.19 -4.87 -18.83
N MET A 203 3.00 -5.36 -19.20
CA MET A 203 2.22 -4.77 -20.29
C MET A 203 1.74 -3.36 -19.94
N SER A 204 1.30 -3.14 -18.70
CA SER A 204 0.97 -1.81 -18.17
C SER A 204 2.20 -0.89 -18.21
N TYR A 205 3.36 -1.39 -17.80
CA TYR A 205 4.63 -0.68 -17.88
C TYR A 205 5.03 -0.34 -19.31
N LYS A 206 4.74 -1.18 -20.30
CA LYS A 206 5.05 -0.92 -21.71
C LYS A 206 4.04 -0.02 -22.42
N THR A 207 2.93 0.34 -21.75
CA THR A 207 1.87 1.16 -22.35
C THR A 207 1.96 2.59 -21.82
N THR A 208 2.06 3.56 -22.73
CA THR A 208 2.07 4.99 -22.37
C THR A 208 0.79 5.70 -22.81
N ALA A 209 0.54 6.88 -22.22
CA ALA A 209 -0.64 7.68 -22.53
C ALA A 209 -0.61 8.31 -23.93
N SER A 210 0.56 8.76 -24.40
CA SER A 210 0.74 9.36 -25.73
C SER A 210 2.16 9.13 -26.24
N ARG A 211 2.40 9.40 -27.54
CA ARG A 211 3.74 9.20 -28.15
C ARG A 211 4.85 10.01 -27.50
N ASN A 212 4.49 11.15 -26.91
CA ASN A 212 5.42 12.10 -26.31
C ASN A 212 5.36 12.09 -24.78
N SER A 213 4.64 11.11 -24.20
CA SER A 213 4.50 10.99 -22.76
C SER A 213 5.13 9.70 -22.25
N SER A 214 5.71 9.78 -21.06
CA SER A 214 6.14 8.62 -20.27
C SER A 214 5.14 8.28 -19.15
N TYR A 215 3.93 8.83 -19.20
CA TYR A 215 2.84 8.51 -18.28
C TYR A 215 2.32 7.10 -18.55
N ARG A 216 2.23 6.28 -17.51
CA ARG A 216 1.83 4.88 -17.57
C ARG A 216 0.58 4.63 -16.74
N TYR A 217 -0.35 3.88 -17.29
CA TYR A 217 -1.64 3.58 -16.66
C TYR A 217 -1.48 2.53 -15.54
N PRO A 218 -2.14 2.68 -14.39
CA PRO A 218 -2.20 1.61 -13.39
C PRO A 218 -3.01 0.43 -13.93
N PHE A 219 -2.86 -0.72 -13.28
CA PHE A 219 -3.57 -1.94 -13.64
C PHE A 219 -4.39 -2.50 -12.48
N ALA A 220 -5.40 -3.28 -12.83
CA ALA A 220 -6.06 -4.21 -11.92
C ALA A 220 -5.99 -5.62 -12.50
N PHE A 221 -5.61 -6.60 -11.70
CA PHE A 221 -5.50 -7.99 -12.09
C PHE A 221 -6.50 -8.83 -11.31
N ASP A 222 -7.35 -9.55 -12.04
CA ASP A 222 -8.29 -10.51 -11.48
C ASP A 222 -7.61 -11.89 -11.48
N THR A 223 -7.14 -12.31 -10.30
CA THR A 223 -6.44 -13.58 -10.14
C THR A 223 -7.36 -14.79 -10.36
N LYS A 224 -8.67 -14.63 -10.18
CA LYS A 224 -9.65 -15.71 -10.35
C LYS A 224 -9.98 -15.94 -11.82
N ARG A 225 -10.19 -14.86 -12.58
CA ARG A 225 -10.52 -14.91 -14.02
C ARG A 225 -9.30 -14.85 -14.92
N GLN A 226 -8.12 -14.59 -14.36
CA GLN A 226 -6.87 -14.41 -15.09
C GLN A 226 -7.01 -13.31 -16.16
N LEU A 227 -7.60 -12.18 -15.75
CA LEU A 227 -7.83 -11.00 -16.59
C LEU A 227 -7.02 -9.81 -16.05
N CYS A 228 -6.33 -9.14 -16.96
CA CYS A 228 -5.61 -7.90 -16.71
C CYS A 228 -6.39 -6.72 -17.25
N TYR A 229 -6.64 -5.73 -16.41
CA TYR A 229 -7.32 -4.49 -16.74
C TYR A 229 -6.31 -3.34 -16.68
N PHE A 230 -6.24 -2.55 -17.74
CA PHE A 230 -5.48 -1.30 -17.78
C PHE A 230 -6.45 -0.15 -17.53
N LEU A 231 -6.24 0.62 -16.46
CA LEU A 231 -7.20 1.62 -16.03
C LEU A 231 -6.86 2.97 -16.67
N LEU A 232 -7.75 3.46 -17.54
CA LEU A 232 -7.57 4.76 -18.19
C LEU A 232 -7.69 5.91 -17.19
N ILE A 233 -8.54 5.75 -16.17
CA ILE A 233 -8.73 6.72 -15.10
C ILE A 233 -7.90 6.29 -13.88
N PRO A 234 -6.75 6.93 -13.62
CA PRO A 234 -5.89 6.66 -12.46
C PRO A 234 -6.40 7.30 -11.15
N VAL A 235 -7.49 8.09 -11.20
CA VAL A 235 -8.11 8.65 -10.00
C VAL A 235 -8.60 7.52 -9.11
N GLN A 236 -8.13 7.49 -7.87
CA GLN A 236 -8.46 6.44 -6.89
C GLN A 236 -9.45 6.92 -5.84
N ARG A 237 -9.45 8.23 -5.54
CA ARG A 237 -10.34 8.86 -4.58
C ARG A 237 -10.87 10.18 -5.14
N LEU A 238 -12.18 10.37 -5.02
CA LEU A 238 -12.90 11.61 -5.26
C LEU A 238 -14.16 11.60 -4.38
N MET A 239 -14.22 12.50 -3.42
CA MET A 239 -15.23 12.62 -2.39
C MET A 239 -15.63 14.09 -2.19
N GLY A 240 -16.75 14.30 -1.49
CA GLY A 240 -17.26 15.62 -1.18
C GLY A 240 -18.29 16.14 -2.18
N GLU A 241 -19.40 16.65 -1.65
CA GLU A 241 -20.57 17.09 -2.42
C GLU A 241 -20.29 18.27 -3.37
N ARG A 242 -19.11 18.90 -3.29
CA ARG A 242 -18.71 19.95 -4.24
C ARG A 242 -18.13 19.39 -5.53
N TYR A 243 -17.58 18.18 -5.49
CA TYR A 243 -16.78 17.60 -6.57
C TYR A 243 -17.50 16.42 -7.23
N CYS A 244 -18.29 15.68 -6.45
CA CYS A 244 -18.93 14.46 -6.91
C CYS A 244 -20.28 14.20 -6.25
N SER A 245 -21.04 13.26 -6.84
CA SER A 245 -22.31 12.79 -6.30
C SER A 245 -22.21 11.39 -5.69
N VAL A 246 -22.87 11.18 -4.54
CA VAL A 246 -23.17 9.85 -3.99
C VAL A 246 -24.62 9.50 -4.33
N ASP A 247 -24.85 8.39 -5.03
CA ASP A 247 -26.19 7.94 -5.46
C ASP A 247 -26.96 9.05 -6.22
N GLY A 248 -26.23 9.81 -7.05
CA GLY A 248 -26.76 10.92 -7.84
C GLY A 248 -27.04 12.21 -7.07
N LYS A 249 -26.58 12.32 -5.82
CA LYS A 249 -26.72 13.54 -5.00
C LYS A 249 -25.36 14.15 -4.61
N PRO A 250 -25.16 15.47 -4.77
CA PRO A 250 -26.07 16.41 -5.42
C PRO A 250 -26.22 16.14 -6.92
N ALA A 251 -27.38 16.48 -7.47
CA ALA A 251 -27.67 16.28 -8.88
C ALA A 251 -26.86 17.24 -9.77
N GLY A 252 -26.62 16.83 -11.03
CA GLY A 252 -25.89 17.65 -12.01
C GLY A 252 -24.36 17.56 -11.91
N MET A 253 -23.83 16.81 -10.94
CA MET A 253 -22.39 16.52 -10.89
C MET A 253 -21.98 15.59 -12.02
N THR A 254 -20.87 15.92 -12.69
CA THR A 254 -20.31 15.07 -13.75
C THR A 254 -19.84 13.74 -13.16
N TRP A 255 -19.18 13.78 -12.01
CA TRP A 255 -18.55 12.62 -11.40
C TRP A 255 -19.39 12.05 -10.27
N TYR A 256 -19.45 10.73 -10.22
CA TYR A 256 -19.81 10.01 -9.01
C TYR A 256 -18.62 9.99 -8.05
N CYS A 257 -18.88 9.93 -6.75
CA CYS A 257 -17.82 9.78 -5.77
C CYS A 257 -17.23 8.37 -5.88
N MET A 258 -15.96 8.25 -5.54
CA MET A 258 -15.25 6.99 -5.55
C MET A 258 -14.15 6.97 -4.51
N GLU A 259 -13.84 5.80 -3.98
CA GLU A 259 -12.75 5.64 -3.03
C GLU A 259 -12.16 4.23 -3.06
N PRO A 260 -10.88 4.08 -2.65
CA PRO A 260 -10.29 2.76 -2.48
C PRO A 260 -11.03 1.97 -1.40
N SER A 261 -11.19 0.67 -1.66
CA SER A 261 -11.84 -0.27 -0.76
C SER A 261 -11.02 -1.56 -0.66
N LYS A 262 -11.13 -2.23 0.48
CA LYS A 262 -10.63 -3.58 0.74
C LYS A 262 -11.66 -4.23 1.66
N SER A 263 -12.19 -5.38 1.25
CA SER A 263 -13.24 -6.10 1.98
C SER A 263 -13.11 -7.60 1.76
N ALA A 264 -13.26 -8.37 2.81
CA ALA A 264 -13.21 -9.82 2.78
C ALA A 264 -14.46 -10.42 2.13
N GLU A 265 -15.52 -9.62 2.04
CA GLU A 265 -16.79 -9.98 1.42
C GLU A 265 -16.81 -9.60 -0.07
N GLU A 266 -15.89 -8.75 -0.53
CA GLU A 266 -15.89 -8.20 -1.89
C GLU A 266 -14.53 -8.36 -2.58
N ARG A 267 -14.49 -9.24 -3.59
CA ARG A 267 -13.42 -9.31 -4.60
C ARG A 267 -11.99 -9.40 -4.04
N THR A 268 -11.77 -10.30 -3.07
CA THR A 268 -10.45 -10.57 -2.49
C THR A 268 -9.44 -11.09 -3.52
N GLU A 269 -9.90 -11.60 -4.67
CA GLU A 269 -9.10 -12.02 -5.81
C GLU A 269 -8.45 -10.88 -6.62
N MET A 270 -8.85 -9.63 -6.38
CA MET A 270 -8.37 -8.48 -7.16
C MET A 270 -7.02 -8.00 -6.64
N VAL A 271 -6.16 -7.56 -7.57
CA VAL A 271 -4.86 -6.96 -7.24
C VAL A 271 -4.74 -5.64 -8.01
N TYR A 272 -4.52 -4.55 -7.30
CA TYR A 272 -4.29 -3.23 -7.90
C TYR A 272 -2.79 -2.92 -7.89
N GLY A 273 -2.26 -2.29 -8.94
CA GLY A 273 -0.86 -1.87 -8.96
C GLY A 273 -0.61 -0.70 -9.89
N SER A 274 0.47 0.04 -9.61
CA SER A 274 1.03 0.97 -10.58
C SER A 274 1.71 0.20 -11.72
N ALA A 275 1.95 0.88 -12.84
CA ALA A 275 2.74 0.33 -13.92
C ALA A 275 4.16 -0.07 -13.50
N TYR A 276 4.73 0.53 -12.44
CA TYR A 276 6.11 0.34 -12.03
C TYR A 276 6.38 -1.00 -11.34
N VAL A 277 5.35 -1.74 -10.93
CA VAL A 277 5.49 -3.17 -10.61
C VAL A 277 6.07 -3.92 -11.83
N GLY A 278 5.69 -3.49 -13.04
CA GLY A 278 6.13 -4.07 -14.30
C GLY A 278 7.53 -3.68 -14.76
N GLU A 279 8.21 -2.75 -14.08
CA GLU A 279 9.62 -2.46 -14.35
C GLU A 279 10.48 -3.71 -14.07
N ARG A 280 10.10 -4.46 -13.03
CA ARG A 280 10.71 -5.74 -12.65
C ARG A 280 9.60 -6.75 -12.30
N PRO A 281 8.93 -7.32 -13.31
CA PRO A 281 7.56 -7.82 -13.21
C PRO A 281 7.35 -9.09 -12.36
N ASP A 282 8.41 -9.77 -11.94
CA ASP A 282 8.30 -10.92 -11.03
C ASP A 282 9.03 -10.68 -9.68
N GLU A 283 9.71 -9.54 -9.48
CA GLU A 283 10.40 -9.26 -8.21
C GLU A 283 9.43 -9.09 -7.04
N TRP A 284 8.16 -8.76 -7.33
CA TRP A 284 7.13 -8.61 -6.30
C TRP A 284 6.92 -9.90 -5.52
N GLU A 285 7.09 -11.09 -6.12
CA GLU A 285 6.88 -12.38 -5.43
C GLU A 285 7.77 -12.54 -4.20
N GLU A 286 9.00 -12.02 -4.28
CA GLU A 286 10.02 -12.21 -3.24
C GLU A 286 10.28 -10.95 -2.41
N LYS A 287 10.03 -9.75 -2.95
CA LYS A 287 10.39 -8.47 -2.31
C LYS A 287 9.21 -7.73 -1.67
N CYS A 288 7.97 -8.11 -1.98
CA CYS A 288 6.79 -7.42 -1.46
C CYS A 288 6.08 -8.24 -0.38
N PRO A 289 5.36 -7.59 0.55
CA PRO A 289 4.64 -8.26 1.63
C PRO A 289 3.28 -8.75 1.13
N ASN A 290 3.30 -9.71 0.20
CA ASN A 290 2.12 -10.17 -0.55
C ASN A 290 1.11 -10.95 0.31
N LYS A 291 1.62 -11.63 1.34
CA LYS A 291 0.88 -12.55 2.21
C LYS A 291 0.95 -12.08 3.65
N ALA A 292 0.00 -12.56 4.46
CA ALA A 292 0.03 -12.39 5.90
C ALA A 292 1.07 -13.33 6.53
N THR A 293 1.69 -12.92 7.63
CA THR A 293 2.55 -13.82 8.42
C THR A 293 1.70 -14.59 9.42
N LYS A 294 1.64 -15.90 9.26
CA LYS A 294 0.89 -16.81 10.13
C LYS A 294 1.53 -16.97 11.50
N ASN A 295 0.71 -17.13 12.54
CA ASN A 295 1.12 -17.45 13.90
C ASN A 295 2.18 -16.50 14.47
N ALA A 296 2.14 -15.23 14.07
CA ALA A 296 3.08 -14.23 14.54
C ALA A 296 2.42 -12.85 14.57
N VAL A 297 3.01 -11.98 15.38
CA VAL A 297 2.70 -10.55 15.41
C VAL A 297 3.96 -9.74 15.13
N PHE A 298 3.78 -8.53 14.59
CA PHE A 298 4.91 -7.67 14.27
C PHE A 298 5.54 -7.04 15.51
N GLY A 299 6.87 -6.88 15.48
CA GLY A 299 7.63 -6.19 16.51
C GLY A 299 8.83 -5.43 15.97
N VAL A 300 9.44 -4.64 16.85
CA VAL A 300 10.69 -3.91 16.61
C VAL A 300 11.75 -4.39 17.58
N TRP A 301 12.94 -4.67 17.06
CA TRP A 301 14.08 -5.08 17.85
C TRP A 301 14.67 -3.90 18.61
N LYS A 302 14.62 -3.94 19.95
CA LYS A 302 15.18 -2.91 20.83
C LYS A 302 15.92 -3.58 21.98
N GLN A 303 17.15 -3.14 22.23
CA GLN A 303 17.96 -3.59 23.38
C GLN A 303 18.07 -5.12 23.50
N GLY A 304 18.25 -5.81 22.37
CA GLY A 304 18.41 -7.27 22.34
C GLY A 304 17.10 -8.07 22.50
N LYS A 305 15.94 -7.41 22.38
CA LYS A 305 14.62 -8.03 22.53
C LYS A 305 13.70 -7.62 21.39
N CYS A 306 12.79 -8.50 21.01
CA CYS A 306 11.70 -8.16 20.09
C CYS A 306 10.54 -7.55 20.89
N VAL A 307 10.30 -6.26 20.71
CA VAL A 307 9.19 -5.53 21.35
C VAL A 307 8.00 -5.52 20.39
N GLU A 308 6.92 -6.20 20.75
CA GLU A 308 5.68 -6.22 19.94
C GLU A 308 5.17 -4.81 19.67
N HIS A 309 4.59 -4.61 18.48
CA HIS A 309 3.95 -3.35 18.11
C HIS A 309 2.89 -2.91 19.14
N LYS A 310 2.21 -3.83 19.81
CA LYS A 310 1.21 -3.53 20.85
C LYS A 310 1.75 -2.67 21.99
N PHE A 311 3.05 -2.74 22.27
CA PHE A 311 3.70 -2.00 23.35
C PHE A 311 4.49 -0.77 22.87
N LEU A 312 4.44 -0.45 21.58
CA LEU A 312 5.07 0.74 21.03
C LEU A 312 4.18 1.96 21.18
N GLU A 313 4.80 3.11 21.41
CA GLU A 313 4.11 4.40 21.40
C GLU A 313 3.54 4.69 20.01
N GLY A 314 2.31 5.19 19.96
CA GLY A 314 1.59 5.50 18.72
C GLY A 314 0.85 4.33 18.07
N SER A 315 1.01 3.10 18.59
CA SER A 315 0.20 1.96 18.14
C SER A 315 -1.26 2.12 18.58
N LYS A 316 -2.18 1.64 17.75
CA LYS A 316 -3.63 1.66 18.02
C LYS A 316 -4.15 0.24 18.17
N VAL A 317 -5.12 0.06 19.06
CA VAL A 317 -5.75 -1.24 19.30
C VAL A 317 -7.23 -1.11 19.01
N GLU A 318 -7.70 -1.84 18.03
CA GLU A 318 -9.11 -1.89 17.63
C GLU A 318 -9.69 -3.27 17.96
N LYS A 319 -11.00 -3.31 18.26
CA LYS A 319 -11.70 -4.58 18.45
C LYS A 319 -12.23 -5.09 17.12
N VAL A 320 -11.96 -6.35 16.81
CA VAL A 320 -12.36 -7.02 15.58
C VAL A 320 -12.95 -8.38 15.89
N LYS A 321 -13.99 -8.80 15.16
CA LYS A 321 -14.62 -10.12 15.39
C LYS A 321 -13.82 -11.24 14.74
N ARG A 322 -13.11 -10.93 13.65
CA ARG A 322 -12.42 -11.88 12.78
C ARG A 322 -11.10 -11.31 12.29
N GLU A 323 -10.20 -12.18 11.83
CA GLU A 323 -8.89 -11.77 11.32
C GLU A 323 -9.00 -10.91 10.05
N GLU A 324 -10.02 -11.16 9.22
CA GLU A 324 -10.18 -10.43 7.97
C GLU A 324 -10.56 -8.96 8.19
N GLU A 325 -11.26 -8.65 9.28
CA GLU A 325 -11.53 -7.26 9.68
C GLU A 325 -10.22 -6.53 10.04
N CYS A 326 -9.23 -7.23 10.61
CA CYS A 326 -7.91 -6.65 10.88
C CYS A 326 -7.11 -6.40 9.59
N TRP A 327 -7.22 -7.29 8.62
CA TRP A 327 -6.66 -7.09 7.27
C TRP A 327 -7.28 -5.89 6.54
N GLU A 328 -8.60 -5.71 6.65
CA GLU A 328 -9.29 -4.53 6.14
C GLU A 328 -8.82 -3.25 6.84
N LEU A 329 -8.71 -3.26 8.18
CA LEU A 329 -8.21 -2.13 8.97
C LEU A 329 -6.76 -1.76 8.63
N ALA A 330 -5.90 -2.72 8.32
CA ALA A 330 -4.52 -2.47 7.87
C ALA A 330 -4.49 -1.50 6.67
N PHE A 331 -5.51 -1.54 5.80
CA PHE A 331 -5.62 -0.70 4.61
C PHE A 331 -6.55 0.51 4.80
N LEU A 332 -7.65 0.39 5.54
CA LEU A 332 -8.70 1.40 5.61
C LEU A 332 -8.48 2.44 6.70
N ASN A 333 -7.58 2.19 7.67
CA ASN A 333 -7.32 3.13 8.75
C ASN A 333 -6.88 4.52 8.21
N PRO A 334 -7.18 5.62 8.94
CA PRO A 334 -6.97 6.98 8.44
C PRO A 334 -5.50 7.37 8.25
N GLU A 335 -4.57 6.67 8.90
CA GLU A 335 -3.13 6.99 8.94
C GLU A 335 -2.28 6.10 8.01
N VAL A 336 -2.91 5.21 7.25
CA VAL A 336 -2.26 4.40 6.21
C VAL A 336 -1.54 5.29 5.19
N ALA A 337 -0.44 4.81 4.63
CA ALA A 337 0.28 5.54 3.59
C ALA A 337 -0.66 5.91 2.43
N SER A 338 -0.74 7.21 2.14
CA SER A 338 -1.65 7.77 1.15
C SER A 338 -1.05 9.05 0.58
N ASP A 339 -1.10 9.19 -0.74
CA ASP A 339 -0.63 10.37 -1.46
C ASP A 339 -1.77 11.36 -1.74
N HIS A 340 -2.96 11.11 -1.20
CA HIS A 340 -4.09 12.02 -1.29
C HIS A 340 -3.91 13.24 -0.37
N PRO A 341 -4.19 14.48 -0.82
CA PRO A 341 -4.14 15.65 0.04
C PRO A 341 -5.08 15.52 1.24
N VAL A 342 -4.66 16.09 2.37
CA VAL A 342 -5.41 16.09 3.65
C VAL A 342 -6.32 17.33 3.77
N THR A 343 -6.45 18.13 2.72
CA THR A 343 -7.27 19.36 2.71
C THR A 343 -8.70 19.08 2.29
N ASP A 344 -9.65 19.86 2.84
CA ASP A 344 -11.08 19.89 2.45
C ASP A 344 -11.31 20.22 0.96
N ASP A 345 -10.28 20.74 0.30
CA ASP A 345 -10.29 21.05 -1.12
C ASP A 345 -9.78 19.83 -1.91
N GLU A 346 -10.70 18.94 -2.30
CA GLU A 346 -10.43 17.84 -3.23
C GLU A 346 -10.41 18.34 -4.68
N ASN A 347 -9.77 19.49 -4.92
CA ASN A 347 -9.57 20.01 -6.26
C ASN A 347 -8.58 19.11 -7.02
N ILE A 348 -9.13 18.10 -7.66
CA ILE A 348 -8.43 17.20 -8.60
C ILE A 348 -8.07 17.90 -9.93
N GLY A 349 -8.35 19.21 -10.06
CA GLY A 349 -8.20 19.98 -11.29
C GLY A 349 -9.38 19.79 -12.23
N THR A 350 -9.26 20.33 -13.45
CA THR A 350 -10.22 20.09 -14.52
C THR A 350 -10.12 18.62 -14.93
N VAL A 351 -11.09 17.80 -14.53
CA VAL A 351 -11.21 16.38 -14.91
C VAL A 351 -11.54 16.17 -16.41
N GLY A 352 -11.32 17.20 -17.23
CA GLY A 352 -11.33 17.08 -18.70
C GLY A 352 -10.17 16.20 -19.19
N TYR A 353 -9.09 16.10 -18.41
CA TYR A 353 -8.10 15.04 -18.51
C TYR A 353 -8.31 14.09 -17.32
N TYR A 354 -8.43 12.79 -17.58
CA TYR A 354 -8.65 11.76 -16.55
C TYR A 354 -7.55 11.65 -15.48
N PHE A 355 -6.50 12.48 -15.54
CA PHE A 355 -5.30 12.42 -14.74
C PHE A 355 -5.30 13.50 -13.65
N PRO A 356 -4.99 13.16 -12.38
CA PRO A 356 -4.85 14.15 -11.33
C PRO A 356 -3.73 15.13 -11.67
N THR A 357 -4.00 16.43 -11.66
CA THR A 357 -2.97 17.45 -11.94
C THR A 357 -1.98 17.59 -10.78
N VAL A 358 -0.73 18.00 -11.05
CA VAL A 358 0.23 18.35 -9.99
C VAL A 358 -0.12 19.70 -9.35
N GLY A 359 -0.03 19.77 -8.02
CA GLY A 359 -0.36 20.96 -7.23
C GLY A 359 0.58 21.14 -6.01
N PRO A 360 0.65 22.36 -5.45
CA PRO A 360 1.69 22.73 -4.48
C PRO A 360 1.63 22.01 -3.13
N ASN A 361 0.48 21.46 -2.74
CA ASN A 361 0.25 20.86 -1.41
C ASN A 361 -0.11 19.37 -1.48
N GLN A 362 0.42 18.67 -2.48
CA GLN A 362 0.12 17.26 -2.69
C GLN A 362 1.13 16.38 -1.94
N PRO A 363 0.68 15.55 -0.98
CA PRO A 363 1.59 14.71 -0.21
C PRO A 363 2.13 13.57 -1.07
N LYS A 364 3.38 13.21 -0.80
CA LYS A 364 4.02 11.98 -1.25
C LYS A 364 4.45 11.22 -0.01
N SER A 365 3.65 10.25 0.39
CA SER A 365 3.87 9.45 1.60
C SER A 365 5.15 8.64 1.54
N GLY A 366 5.60 8.27 0.33
CA GLY A 366 6.79 7.43 0.13
C GLY A 366 6.66 6.07 0.81
N GLY A 367 5.43 5.55 0.98
CA GLY A 367 5.16 4.32 1.71
C GLY A 367 5.12 4.47 3.24
N THR A 368 5.25 5.69 3.78
CA THR A 368 5.20 5.94 5.22
C THR A 368 3.75 6.10 5.69
N GLY A 369 3.36 5.32 6.71
CA GLY A 369 2.03 5.36 7.31
C GLY A 369 1.79 4.19 8.25
N MET A 370 0.60 4.13 8.83
CA MET A 370 0.11 3.02 9.68
C MET A 370 -0.28 1.82 8.82
N ASN A 371 0.73 1.17 8.25
CA ASN A 371 0.58 0.14 7.23
C ASN A 371 0.58 -1.29 7.77
N PHE A 372 0.86 -1.47 9.06
CA PHE A 372 1.06 -2.78 9.68
C PHE A 372 -0.06 -3.05 10.67
N ALA A 373 -0.61 -4.26 10.60
CA ALA A 373 -1.64 -4.74 11.51
C ALA A 373 -1.26 -6.11 12.07
N SER A 374 -1.64 -6.40 13.32
CA SER A 374 -1.49 -7.72 13.91
C SER A 374 -2.79 -8.11 14.59
N PHE A 375 -3.40 -9.19 14.09
CA PHE A 375 -4.57 -9.81 14.69
C PHE A 375 -4.15 -10.71 15.85
N TYR A 376 -4.82 -10.56 16.98
CA TYR A 376 -4.66 -11.42 18.15
C TYR A 376 -5.90 -12.30 18.32
N PRO A 377 -5.76 -13.58 18.73
CA PRO A 377 -6.88 -14.50 18.95
C PRO A 377 -7.99 -13.99 19.89
N HIS A 378 -7.70 -12.98 20.71
CA HIS A 378 -8.65 -12.33 21.61
C HIS A 378 -9.44 -11.19 20.97
N SER A 379 -9.63 -11.23 19.65
CA SER A 379 -10.47 -10.27 18.92
C SER A 379 -9.93 -8.83 18.96
N GLU A 380 -8.60 -8.68 18.93
CA GLU A 380 -7.92 -7.39 18.87
C GLU A 380 -7.10 -7.28 17.58
N CYS A 381 -7.10 -6.10 16.99
CA CYS A 381 -6.25 -5.72 15.86
C CYS A 381 -5.33 -4.58 16.30
N VAL A 382 -4.03 -4.81 16.28
CA VAL A 382 -3.03 -3.80 16.63
C VAL A 382 -2.48 -3.17 15.36
N LEU A 383 -2.71 -1.88 15.18
CA LEU A 383 -2.20 -1.08 14.07
C LEU A 383 -0.93 -0.31 14.48
N SER A 384 0.05 -0.24 13.58
CA SER A 384 1.32 0.44 13.83
C SER A 384 1.89 1.07 12.55
N SER A 385 2.59 2.19 12.73
CA SER A 385 3.40 2.84 11.70
C SER A 385 4.88 2.45 11.76
N SER A 386 5.30 1.73 12.80
CA SER A 386 6.68 1.26 12.93
C SER A 386 6.96 0.13 11.94
N ILE A 387 8.08 0.25 11.20
CA ILE A 387 8.55 -0.81 10.31
C ILE A 387 9.00 -2.00 11.17
N PRO A 388 8.41 -3.20 10.98
CA PRO A 388 8.77 -4.35 11.78
C PRO A 388 10.19 -4.83 11.46
N THR A 389 10.95 -5.16 12.49
CA THR A 389 12.31 -5.72 12.35
C THR A 389 12.45 -7.06 13.05
N CYS A 390 11.37 -7.57 13.64
CA CYS A 390 11.30 -8.89 14.24
C CYS A 390 9.85 -9.38 14.30
N LEU A 391 9.68 -10.66 14.61
CA LEU A 391 8.38 -11.30 14.78
C LEU A 391 8.29 -11.93 16.15
N VAL A 392 7.12 -11.84 16.78
CA VAL A 392 6.83 -12.56 18.02
C VAL A 392 5.89 -13.72 17.69
N PRO A 393 6.33 -14.99 17.83
CA PRO A 393 5.48 -16.14 17.56
C PRO A 393 4.31 -16.18 18.54
N LEU A 394 3.10 -16.22 17.98
CA LEU A 394 1.86 -16.27 18.74
C LEU A 394 0.84 -17.13 17.98
N LYS A 395 0.50 -18.29 18.53
CA LYS A 395 -0.41 -19.24 17.89
C LYS A 395 -1.80 -18.63 17.70
N GLY A 396 -2.32 -18.73 16.47
CA GLY A 396 -3.63 -18.19 16.07
C GLY A 396 -3.63 -16.68 15.82
N ALA A 397 -2.49 -16.01 15.92
CA ALA A 397 -2.33 -14.63 15.46
C ALA A 397 -1.96 -14.59 13.98
N ALA A 398 -2.16 -13.43 13.35
CA ALA A 398 -1.75 -13.17 11.99
C ALA A 398 -1.26 -11.72 11.84
N ALA A 399 -0.18 -11.51 11.08
CA ALA A 399 0.38 -10.19 10.83
C ALA A 399 0.09 -9.76 9.38
N TYR A 400 -0.66 -8.66 9.21
CA TYR A 400 -1.10 -8.15 7.92
C TYR A 400 -0.41 -6.83 7.58
N THR A 401 -0.31 -6.55 6.27
CA THR A 401 0.05 -5.21 5.78
C THR A 401 -1.08 -4.62 4.93
N ALA A 402 -1.06 -3.30 4.75
CA ALA A 402 -1.98 -2.62 3.84
C ALA A 402 -1.87 -3.12 2.38
N LEU A 403 -0.71 -3.65 1.97
CA LEU A 403 -0.45 -4.18 0.62
C LEU A 403 -0.88 -5.64 0.47
N GLY A 404 -0.64 -6.46 1.49
CA GLY A 404 -0.83 -7.91 1.43
C GLY A 404 -2.28 -8.38 1.31
N GLY A 405 -2.45 -9.65 0.94
CA GLY A 405 -3.71 -10.36 0.90
C GLY A 405 -4.02 -11.12 2.19
N LEU A 406 -5.10 -11.90 2.16
CA LEU A 406 -5.52 -12.78 3.26
C LEU A 406 -4.78 -14.11 3.30
N GLU A 407 -4.13 -14.52 2.20
CA GLU A 407 -3.34 -15.75 2.20
C GLU A 407 -2.19 -15.63 3.20
N GLU A 408 -1.98 -16.65 4.01
CA GLU A 408 -0.93 -16.67 5.02
C GLU A 408 0.28 -17.51 4.60
N GLU A 409 1.45 -17.09 5.05
CA GLU A 409 2.70 -17.85 4.96
C GLU A 409 3.42 -17.90 6.31
N GLU A 410 4.21 -18.95 6.54
CA GLU A 410 5.05 -19.07 7.73
C GLU A 410 6.39 -18.35 7.49
N ALA A 411 6.88 -17.64 8.50
CA ALA A 411 8.20 -17.02 8.45
C ALA A 411 9.28 -18.11 8.42
N PRO A 412 10.18 -18.12 7.40
CA PRO A 412 11.18 -19.17 7.26
C PRO A 412 12.25 -19.01 8.34
N CYS A 413 12.62 -20.09 9.03
CA CYS A 413 13.78 -20.07 9.92
C CYS A 413 14.64 -21.33 9.76
N SER A 414 15.89 -21.26 10.20
CA SER A 414 16.78 -22.42 10.28
C SER A 414 17.34 -22.52 11.69
N SER A 415 17.28 -23.72 12.29
CA SER A 415 17.84 -23.99 13.62
C SER A 415 19.35 -23.78 13.68
N HIS A 416 20.03 -23.79 12.53
CA HIS A 416 21.48 -23.55 12.44
C HIS A 416 21.84 -22.05 12.44
N SER A 417 20.95 -21.17 11.95
CA SER A 417 21.23 -19.73 11.85
C SER A 417 20.47 -18.89 12.87
N PHE A 418 19.34 -19.39 13.39
CA PHE A 418 18.55 -18.67 14.38
C PHE A 418 19.07 -18.93 15.79
N SER A 419 19.73 -17.93 16.36
CA SER A 419 20.11 -17.95 17.78
C SER A 419 18.88 -17.71 18.66
N PRO A 420 18.59 -18.58 19.65
CA PRO A 420 17.44 -18.41 20.53
C PRO A 420 17.45 -17.06 21.25
N ILE A 421 16.27 -16.46 21.39
CA ILE A 421 16.09 -15.14 22.01
C ILE A 421 15.24 -15.30 23.25
N SER A 422 15.77 -14.93 24.40
CA SER A 422 15.02 -14.90 25.65
C SER A 422 14.45 -13.51 25.91
N SER A 423 13.17 -13.45 26.29
CA SER A 423 12.55 -12.26 26.86
C SER A 423 13.02 -12.03 28.31
N SER A 424 12.68 -10.86 28.86
CA SER A 424 12.94 -10.57 30.28
C SER A 424 12.24 -11.58 31.18
N CYS A 425 12.89 -11.97 32.27
CA CYS A 425 12.24 -12.77 33.30
C CYS A 425 11.07 -12.00 33.93
N ASN A 426 9.88 -12.59 33.94
CA ASN A 426 8.75 -12.02 34.64
C ASN A 426 8.89 -12.32 36.15
N PRO A 427 9.07 -11.30 37.01
CA PRO A 427 9.30 -11.51 38.44
C PRO A 427 8.09 -12.11 39.19
N SER A 428 6.87 -12.00 38.64
CA SER A 428 5.68 -12.59 39.26
C SER A 428 5.48 -14.07 38.92
N THR A 429 5.94 -14.53 37.75
CA THR A 429 5.76 -15.93 37.33
C THR A 429 7.04 -16.75 37.35
N CYS A 430 8.23 -16.11 37.41
CA CYS A 430 9.54 -16.75 37.29
C CYS A 430 9.78 -17.42 35.95
N MET A 431 9.15 -16.88 34.92
CA MET A 431 9.16 -17.44 33.59
C MET A 431 9.54 -16.37 32.59
N HIS A 432 10.21 -16.79 31.53
CA HIS A 432 10.42 -15.98 30.33
C HIS A 432 10.05 -16.77 29.09
N ASN A 433 9.68 -16.06 28.03
CA ASN A 433 9.53 -16.65 26.71
C ASN A 433 10.89 -16.73 26.02
N VAL A 434 11.19 -17.89 25.43
CA VAL A 434 12.32 -18.14 24.55
C VAL A 434 11.79 -18.38 23.16
N ILE A 435 12.20 -17.53 22.22
CA ILE A 435 11.93 -17.70 20.80
C ILE A 435 13.05 -18.54 20.21
N SER A 436 12.72 -19.63 19.53
CA SER A 436 13.66 -20.52 18.85
C SER A 436 13.12 -20.94 17.48
N CYS A 437 13.97 -21.57 16.67
CA CYS A 437 13.56 -22.18 15.42
C CYS A 437 13.51 -23.71 15.56
N GLU A 438 12.32 -24.28 15.42
CA GLU A 438 12.08 -25.72 15.55
C GLU A 438 11.38 -26.25 14.30
N GLY A 439 12.00 -27.23 13.63
CA GLY A 439 11.42 -27.82 12.42
C GLY A 439 11.23 -26.82 11.27
N GLY A 440 11.99 -25.72 11.25
CA GLY A 440 11.85 -24.66 10.25
C GLY A 440 10.81 -23.59 10.57
N VAL A 441 10.20 -23.65 11.75
CA VAL A 441 9.15 -22.73 12.21
C VAL A 441 9.61 -22.01 13.47
N LEU A 442 9.31 -20.70 13.54
CA LEU A 442 9.54 -19.93 14.76
C LEU A 442 8.55 -20.34 15.84
N VAL A 443 9.06 -20.70 17.01
CA VAL A 443 8.26 -21.09 18.17
C VAL A 443 8.64 -20.24 19.38
N SER A 444 7.67 -20.00 20.26
CA SER A 444 7.88 -19.35 21.55
C SER A 444 7.54 -20.35 22.64
N LYS A 445 8.49 -20.60 23.55
CA LYS A 445 8.33 -21.50 24.71
C LYS A 445 8.59 -20.76 26.00
N GLU A 446 7.81 -21.08 27.02
CA GLU A 446 8.02 -20.53 28.35
C GLU A 446 9.06 -21.39 29.09
N GLU A 447 10.13 -20.76 29.58
CA GLU A 447 11.19 -21.39 30.36
C GLU A 447 11.34 -20.72 31.74
N GLU A 448 11.79 -21.47 32.75
CA GLU A 448 12.04 -20.92 34.08
C GLU A 448 13.27 -20.00 34.07
N CYS A 449 13.19 -18.89 34.79
CA CYS A 449 14.25 -17.90 34.88
C CYS A 449 14.40 -17.31 36.28
N LEU A 450 15.53 -16.66 36.52
CA LEU A 450 15.79 -15.85 37.71
C LEU A 450 15.77 -14.37 37.33
N PRO A 451 15.09 -13.49 38.09
CA PRO A 451 15.09 -12.05 37.83
C PRO A 451 16.51 -11.46 37.83
N GLU A 452 16.83 -10.65 36.82
CA GLU A 452 18.17 -10.06 36.63
C GLU A 452 18.56 -9.09 37.77
N ASP A 453 17.57 -8.52 38.46
CA ASP A 453 17.76 -7.61 39.59
C ASP A 453 18.03 -8.34 40.93
N GLY A 454 18.10 -9.68 40.90
CA GLY A 454 18.28 -10.51 42.09
C GLY A 454 17.08 -10.52 43.03
N SER A 455 15.94 -9.94 42.62
CA SER A 455 14.70 -10.03 43.37
C SER A 455 14.25 -11.48 43.46
N LYS A 456 13.73 -11.88 44.63
CA LYS A 456 13.12 -13.19 44.77
C LYS A 456 11.80 -13.16 44.01
N CYS A 457 11.73 -14.00 43.00
CA CYS A 457 10.51 -14.62 42.53
C CYS A 457 9.44 -14.74 43.61
N ASP A 458 8.36 -13.98 43.48
CA ASP A 458 7.25 -14.02 44.44
C ASP A 458 6.37 -15.23 44.11
N ARG A 459 6.89 -16.44 44.43
CA ARG A 459 6.12 -17.69 44.40
C ARG A 459 5.10 -17.68 45.55
N SER A 460 4.17 -16.74 45.51
CA SER A 460 2.89 -16.88 46.19
C SER A 460 2.21 -18.11 45.60
N ASN A 461 1.83 -19.08 46.46
CA ASN A 461 1.30 -20.40 46.12
C ASN A 461 0.07 -20.39 45.17
N ALA A 462 0.27 -20.09 43.89
CA ALA A 462 -0.69 -20.28 42.82
C ALA A 462 -0.31 -21.55 42.06
N MET A 463 -0.79 -22.67 42.59
CA MET A 463 -1.18 -23.89 41.88
C MET A 463 -0.30 -24.35 40.71
N VAL A 464 0.49 -25.40 40.98
CA VAL A 464 1.03 -26.32 39.98
C VAL A 464 -0.14 -26.85 39.11
N ILE A 465 -0.26 -26.35 37.89
CA ILE A 465 -0.88 -27.10 36.79
C ILE A 465 0.27 -27.50 35.87
N GLY A 466 0.83 -28.69 36.12
CA GLY A 466 1.69 -29.34 35.16
C GLY A 466 0.85 -29.73 33.94
N LEU A 467 1.17 -29.15 32.78
CA LEU A 467 0.65 -29.59 31.49
C LEU A 467 1.76 -30.27 30.71
N ALA A 468 1.88 -31.58 30.95
CA ALA A 468 2.46 -32.53 30.01
C ALA A 468 1.58 -33.77 30.02
N ALA A 469 0.60 -33.83 29.11
CA ALA A 469 0.13 -35.08 28.51
C ALA A 469 -0.84 -34.76 27.36
N ALA A 470 -0.38 -35.05 26.15
CA ALA A 470 -1.25 -35.39 25.05
C ALA A 470 -2.08 -36.65 25.42
N GLY A 471 -3.38 -36.62 25.09
CA GLY A 471 -4.20 -37.82 24.90
C GLY A 471 -5.07 -38.26 26.08
N GLY A 472 -6.39 -38.34 25.83
CA GLY A 472 -7.25 -39.37 26.42
C GLY A 472 -8.14 -38.97 27.60
N ILE A 473 -9.38 -38.58 27.26
CA ILE A 473 -10.68 -38.87 27.91
C ILE A 473 -10.63 -39.45 29.35
N LEU A 474 -11.26 -38.74 30.31
CA LEU A 474 -12.19 -39.39 31.24
C LEU A 474 -13.26 -38.43 31.79
N LEU A 475 -14.51 -38.81 31.52
CA LEU A 475 -15.78 -38.38 32.12
C LEU A 475 -15.72 -38.18 33.64
N LEU A 476 -16.39 -37.14 34.15
CA LEU A 476 -17.29 -37.25 35.30
C LEU A 476 -18.42 -36.20 35.25
N LEU A 477 -19.64 -36.72 35.06
CA LEU A 477 -20.93 -36.06 35.21
C LEU A 477 -21.31 -35.96 36.70
N THR A 478 -21.88 -34.83 37.13
CA THR A 478 -23.02 -34.73 38.09
C THR A 478 -23.63 -33.33 37.91
N VAL A 479 -24.79 -33.18 37.26
CA VAL A 479 -26.16 -33.21 37.80
C VAL A 479 -26.43 -32.15 38.88
N GLY A 480 -27.24 -31.14 38.52
CA GLY A 480 -28.04 -30.38 39.49
C GLY A 480 -28.44 -28.97 39.06
N GLY A 481 -29.66 -28.79 38.56
CA GLY A 481 -30.43 -27.55 38.78
C GLY A 481 -30.90 -26.76 37.57
N ILE A 482 -32.03 -27.18 37.00
CA ILE A 482 -32.89 -26.42 36.07
C ILE A 482 -33.70 -25.38 36.86
N ALA A 483 -33.69 -24.10 36.44
CA ALA A 483 -34.81 -23.17 36.68
C ALA A 483 -34.81 -21.98 35.69
N VAL A 484 -35.54 -22.18 34.59
CA VAL A 484 -36.50 -21.24 33.95
C VAL A 484 -36.25 -19.73 34.11
N TYR A 485 -35.90 -19.05 33.00
CA TYR A 485 -36.61 -17.82 32.63
C TYR A 485 -36.73 -17.68 31.12
N ARG A 486 -37.98 -17.53 30.66
CA ARG A 486 -38.39 -17.46 29.27
C ARG A 486 -38.71 -16.01 28.92
N ASN A 487 -38.09 -15.55 27.84
CA ASN A 487 -38.66 -14.68 26.80
C ASN A 487 -38.91 -13.18 27.09
N LYS A 488 -38.17 -12.33 26.38
CA LYS A 488 -38.75 -11.15 25.69
C LYS A 488 -37.84 -10.67 24.55
N ASN A 489 -38.28 -10.95 23.34
CA ASN A 489 -37.84 -10.28 22.11
C ASN A 489 -37.99 -8.76 22.25
N LYS A 490 -36.88 -8.04 22.04
CA LYS A 490 -36.89 -6.71 21.43
C LYS A 490 -35.75 -6.68 20.42
N ALA A 491 -36.12 -6.45 19.16
CA ALA A 491 -35.19 -6.17 18.09
C ALA A 491 -34.41 -4.90 18.43
N THR A 492 -33.10 -5.03 18.58
CA THR A 492 -32.16 -3.91 18.67
C THR A 492 -31.85 -3.43 17.25
N PRO A 493 -31.82 -2.12 16.97
CA PRO A 493 -31.46 -1.62 15.65
C PRO A 493 -30.05 -2.08 15.29
N LYS A 494 -29.84 -2.47 14.02
CA LYS A 494 -28.50 -2.64 13.45
C LYS A 494 -27.68 -1.38 13.74
N GLN A 495 -26.63 -1.53 14.53
CA GLN A 495 -25.58 -0.53 14.64
C GLN A 495 -24.77 -0.63 13.35
N GLU A 496 -24.87 0.37 12.49
CA GLU A 496 -24.01 0.53 11.32
C GLU A 496 -22.55 0.63 11.80
N GLU A 497 -21.69 -0.15 11.16
CA GLU A 497 -20.24 -0.06 11.33
C GLU A 497 -19.78 1.29 10.77
N ALA A 498 -19.21 2.13 11.64
CA ALA A 498 -18.70 3.42 11.26
C ALA A 498 -17.53 3.24 10.27
N THR A 499 -17.81 3.54 9.01
CA THR A 499 -16.79 3.61 7.96
C THR A 499 -16.06 4.96 8.06
N ARG A 500 -14.82 5.04 7.56
CA ARG A 500 -14.02 6.29 7.44
C ARG A 500 -14.81 7.46 6.82
N SER A 501 -15.87 7.17 6.05
CA SER A 501 -16.80 8.18 5.51
C SER A 501 -17.55 8.97 6.59
N GLU A 502 -17.92 8.36 7.72
CA GLU A 502 -18.62 9.03 8.82
C GLU A 502 -17.68 9.96 9.59
N TYR A 503 -16.44 9.54 9.85
CA TYR A 503 -15.43 10.39 10.50
C TYR A 503 -15.12 11.66 9.70
N VAL A 504 -14.97 11.54 8.37
CA VAL A 504 -14.66 12.69 7.50
C VAL A 504 -15.89 13.59 7.29
N GLN A 505 -17.11 13.04 7.25
CA GLN A 505 -18.33 13.84 7.17
C GLN A 505 -18.66 14.58 8.47
N GLU A 506 -18.36 13.98 9.63
CA GLU A 506 -18.60 14.61 10.94
C GLU A 506 -17.63 15.80 11.18
N GLU A 507 -16.37 15.68 10.72
CA GLU A 507 -15.39 16.77 10.77
C GLU A 507 -15.75 17.94 9.82
N ALA A 508 -16.25 17.63 8.61
CA ALA A 508 -16.74 18.63 7.66
C ALA A 508 -18.03 19.37 8.12
N ALA A 509 -18.84 18.73 8.98
CA ALA A 509 -20.04 19.34 9.54
C ALA A 509 -19.72 20.35 10.66
N ALA A 510 -18.64 20.15 11.42
CA ALA A 510 -18.30 20.96 12.59
C ALA A 510 -17.80 22.39 12.26
N ASN A 511 -17.24 22.62 11.06
CA ASN A 511 -16.54 23.88 10.73
C ASN A 511 -17.31 24.87 9.84
N ARG A 512 -18.65 24.77 9.75
CA ARG A 512 -19.47 25.71 8.94
C ARG A 512 -19.56 27.12 9.55
N LYS A 513 -18.55 27.96 9.33
CA LYS A 513 -18.73 29.42 9.31
C LYS A 513 -19.22 29.86 7.93
N LYS A 514 -20.39 30.49 7.92
CA LYS A 514 -21.14 30.98 6.75
C LYS A 514 -20.28 31.81 5.79
N GLN A 515 -20.00 31.30 4.59
CA GLN A 515 -19.68 32.11 3.42
C GLN A 515 -20.79 31.98 2.38
N ARG A 516 -21.07 33.11 1.70
CA ARG A 516 -22.25 33.33 0.87
C ARG A 516 -22.10 32.68 -0.51
N GLN A 517 -23.26 32.29 -1.05
CA GLN A 517 -23.48 31.54 -2.29
C GLN A 517 -23.05 32.27 -3.59
N SER A 518 -22.46 33.46 -3.52
CA SER A 518 -22.14 34.30 -4.69
C SER A 518 -20.74 34.14 -5.25
N ASP A 519 -19.85 33.40 -4.57
CA ASP A 519 -18.48 33.14 -5.05
C ASP A 519 -18.37 31.80 -5.83
N LEU A 520 -19.51 31.15 -6.11
CA LEU A 520 -19.64 29.79 -6.68
C LEU A 520 -19.66 29.72 -8.22
N ALA A 521 -19.26 30.78 -8.91
CA ALA A 521 -19.18 30.79 -10.37
C ALA A 521 -17.73 31.03 -10.81
N GLN A 522 -16.88 30.03 -10.61
CA GLN A 522 -15.64 29.94 -11.39
C GLN A 522 -15.89 29.06 -12.61
N GLN A 523 -15.49 29.60 -13.75
CA GLN A 523 -15.84 29.21 -15.10
C GLN A 523 -15.42 27.76 -15.38
N ALA A 524 -16.38 26.93 -15.78
CA ALA A 524 -16.07 25.68 -16.45
C ALA A 524 -15.42 26.01 -17.79
N GLU A 525 -14.14 25.71 -17.93
CA GLU A 525 -13.50 25.63 -19.24
C GLU A 525 -14.17 24.53 -20.08
N PRO A 526 -14.17 24.67 -21.42
CA PRO A 526 -14.90 23.78 -22.32
C PRO A 526 -14.53 22.31 -22.09
N SER A 527 -15.55 21.45 -22.05
CA SER A 527 -15.37 20.02 -21.96
C SER A 527 -14.52 19.54 -23.14
N PHE A 528 -13.61 18.59 -22.92
CA PHE A 528 -12.82 17.87 -23.94
C PHE A 528 -13.59 17.50 -25.23
N TRP A 529 -14.92 17.33 -25.16
CA TRP A 529 -15.77 17.11 -26.34
C TRP A 529 -15.89 18.30 -27.29
N GLU A 530 -15.66 19.54 -26.85
CA GLU A 530 -15.62 20.75 -27.69
C GLU A 530 -14.25 20.94 -28.36
N GLU A 531 -13.15 20.49 -27.72
CA GLU A 531 -11.80 20.61 -28.29
C GLU A 531 -11.51 19.52 -29.34
N ALA A 532 -12.10 18.33 -29.18
CA ALA A 532 -12.03 17.27 -30.20
C ALA A 532 -12.78 17.63 -31.51
N GLU A 533 -13.70 18.61 -31.48
CA GLU A 533 -14.46 19.06 -32.65
C GLU A 533 -13.75 20.19 -33.43
N ALA A 534 -12.67 20.77 -32.88
CA ALA A 534 -11.94 21.87 -33.53
C ALA A 534 -10.93 21.41 -34.61
N ASP A 535 -10.58 20.12 -34.65
CA ASP A 535 -9.66 19.57 -35.65
C ASP A 535 -10.40 18.75 -36.72
N ASN A 536 -10.74 19.46 -37.81
CA ASN A 536 -10.92 18.99 -39.18
C ASN A 536 -11.79 17.73 -39.43
N PRO A 537 -13.03 17.85 -39.97
CA PRO A 537 -13.99 16.75 -40.14
C PRO A 537 -13.61 15.65 -41.15
N ASP A 538 -12.42 15.71 -41.76
CA ASP A 538 -11.93 14.75 -42.77
C ASP A 538 -10.76 13.87 -42.30
N ALA A 539 -10.33 13.95 -41.04
CA ALA A 539 -9.33 13.04 -40.49
C ALA A 539 -10.01 11.82 -39.85
N ALA A 540 -9.93 10.67 -40.51
CA ALA A 540 -10.38 9.40 -39.95
C ALA A 540 -9.66 9.10 -38.62
N ASP A 541 -10.41 9.22 -37.52
CA ASP A 541 -10.04 8.92 -36.14
C ASP A 541 -9.32 7.57 -36.01
N ASN A 542 -8.04 7.63 -35.65
CA ASN A 542 -7.33 6.52 -35.01
C ASN A 542 -6.36 7.09 -33.97
N THR A 543 -6.85 7.36 -32.75
CA THR A 543 -5.99 7.53 -31.57
C THR A 543 -5.39 6.17 -31.22
N HIS A 544 -4.22 5.89 -31.79
CA HIS A 544 -3.49 4.64 -31.57
C HIS A 544 -2.84 4.62 -30.18
N VAL A 545 -3.12 3.58 -29.39
CA VAL A 545 -2.31 3.21 -28.22
C VAL A 545 -0.93 2.82 -28.71
N LEU A 546 0.09 3.51 -28.24
CA LEU A 546 1.46 3.09 -28.46
C LEU A 546 1.90 2.17 -27.33
N VAL A 547 2.21 0.93 -27.69
CA VAL A 547 3.10 0.10 -26.88
C VAL A 547 4.50 0.62 -27.16
N ASP A 548 5.23 1.07 -26.13
CA ASP A 548 6.63 1.45 -26.27
C ASP A 548 7.37 0.28 -26.92
N GLN A 549 7.93 0.56 -28.11
CA GLN A 549 8.88 -0.20 -28.92
C GLN A 549 8.39 -0.72 -30.29
N ASP A 550 8.58 0.13 -31.32
CA ASP A 550 9.33 -0.26 -32.52
C ASP A 550 10.76 -0.65 -32.10
N TYR A 551 11.01 -1.92 -31.77
CA TYR A 551 12.36 -2.51 -31.69
C TYR A 551 12.37 -3.94 -32.25
#